data_AF-A0A2T7P0R3-F1
#
_entry.id   AF-A0A2T7P0R3-F1
#
_cell.length_a   1.000
_cell.length_b   1.000
_cell.length_c   1.000
_cell.angle_alpha   90.00
_cell.angle_beta   90.00
_cell.angle_gamma   90.00
#
_symmetry.space_group_name_H-M   'P 1'
#
loop_
_entity.id
_entity.type
_entity.pdbx_description
1 polymer ?
#
loop_
_entity_poly.entity_id
_entity_poly.type
_entity_poly.pdbx_seq_one_letter_code
_entity_poly.pdbx_strand_id
1 'polypeptide(L)'
;MLTGKKAANAVIDSYEEVSNITVPEEKKQQVHEERREFSQRQHQEDYMNKPFNMREFEEAVKTLSQKKSPGPDKVTNEMLQHLGPRAKTKLLDLFNNSWNSGHVPQIWREARHVPVHKKGKDRAKVDSYNP
;
A
#
# COMPACT_ATOMS: atom_id res chain seq x y z
N MET A 1 6.28 -43.45 -5.99
CA MET A 1 7.28 -42.46 -5.54
C MET A 1 6.64 -41.59 -4.47
N LEU A 2 7.23 -41.50 -3.27
CA LEU A 2 6.78 -40.58 -2.23
C LEU A 2 7.26 -39.16 -2.62
N THR A 3 6.36 -38.19 -2.75
CA THR A 3 6.70 -36.82 -3.14
C THR A 3 6.05 -35.79 -2.21
N GLY A 4 6.72 -34.64 -2.07
CA GLY A 4 6.23 -33.52 -1.26
C GLY A 4 6.09 -33.85 0.23
N LYS A 5 4.94 -33.50 0.81
CA LYS A 5 4.66 -33.59 2.26
C LYS A 5 4.83 -35.00 2.83
N LYS A 6 4.47 -36.02 2.05
CA LYS A 6 4.61 -37.44 2.46
C LYS A 6 6.07 -37.89 2.57
N ALA A 7 6.94 -37.41 1.68
CA ALA A 7 8.37 -37.72 1.75
C ALA A 7 9.05 -37.00 2.92
N ALA A 8 8.70 -35.72 3.15
CA ALA A 8 9.21 -34.95 4.28
C ALA A 8 8.83 -35.56 5.63
N ASN A 9 7.57 -36.00 5.78
CA ASN A 9 7.11 -36.64 7.00
C ASN A 9 7.84 -37.97 7.25
N ALA A 10 8.00 -38.82 6.23
CA ALA A 10 8.70 -40.10 6.37
C ALA A 10 10.17 -39.94 6.82
N VAL A 11 10.84 -38.86 6.39
CA VAL A 11 12.20 -38.53 6.85
C VAL A 11 12.19 -38.13 8.33
N ILE A 12 11.24 -37.30 8.75
CA ILE A 12 11.10 -36.86 10.15
C ILE A 12 10.80 -38.04 11.07
N ASP A 13 9.86 -38.91 10.68
CA ASP A 13 9.48 -40.10 11.46
C ASP A 13 10.70 -41.01 11.68
N SER A 14 11.50 -41.24 10.62
CA SER A 14 12.74 -42.04 10.74
C SER A 14 13.82 -41.37 11.60
N TYR A 15 13.85 -40.03 11.65
CA TYR A 15 14.84 -39.27 12.43
C TYR A 15 14.48 -39.18 13.91
N GLU A 16 13.18 -39.19 14.24
CA GLU A 16 12.68 -39.18 15.62
C GLU A 16 13.07 -40.47 16.35
N GLU A 17 13.06 -41.62 15.67
CA GLU A 17 13.46 -42.92 16.25
C GLU A 17 14.95 -42.99 16.64
N VAL A 18 15.83 -42.30 15.92
CA VAL A 18 17.28 -42.31 16.15
C VAL A 18 17.81 -41.05 16.84
N SER A 19 16.95 -40.05 17.09
CA SER A 19 17.34 -38.77 17.69
C SER A 19 17.35 -38.84 19.22
N ASN A 20 18.52 -38.61 19.81
CA ASN A 20 18.69 -38.39 21.27
C ASN A 20 18.59 -36.91 21.67
N ILE A 21 18.11 -36.03 20.77
CA ILE A 21 18.06 -34.58 21.00
C ILE A 21 16.65 -34.20 21.46
N THR A 22 16.50 -33.87 22.74
CA THR A 22 15.28 -33.25 23.26
C THR A 22 15.28 -31.78 22.85
N VAL A 23 14.35 -31.37 21.99
CA VAL A 23 14.16 -29.96 21.64
C VAL A 23 13.53 -29.24 22.84
N PRO A 24 14.18 -28.22 23.42
CA PRO A 24 13.62 -27.45 24.52
C PRO A 24 12.28 -26.81 24.12
N GLU A 25 11.29 -26.84 25.01
CA GLU A 25 9.96 -26.27 24.75
C GLU A 25 10.01 -24.79 24.34
N GLU A 26 10.96 -24.02 24.90
CA GLU A 26 11.23 -22.64 24.51
C GLU A 26 11.53 -22.49 23.02
N LYS A 27 12.33 -23.41 22.46
CA LYS A 27 12.69 -23.39 21.04
C LYS A 27 11.51 -23.80 20.16
N LYS A 28 10.64 -24.70 20.64
CA LYS A 28 9.39 -25.06 19.94
C LYS A 28 8.41 -23.88 19.92
N GLN A 29 8.28 -23.17 21.03
CA GLN A 29 7.45 -21.97 21.16
C GLN A 29 7.96 -20.85 20.25
N GLN A 30 9.26 -20.57 20.24
CA GLN A 30 9.89 -19.59 19.34
C GLN A 30 9.59 -19.89 17.87
N VAL A 31 9.80 -21.14 17.42
CA VAL A 31 9.51 -21.53 16.02
C VAL A 31 8.03 -21.37 15.68
N HIS A 32 7.13 -21.66 16.62
CA HIS A 32 5.69 -21.49 16.41
C HIS A 32 5.29 -20.00 16.31
N GLU A 33 5.87 -19.14 17.15
CA GLU A 33 5.67 -17.70 17.10
C GLU A 33 6.21 -17.09 15.81
N GLU A 34 7.46 -17.39 15.44
CA GLU A 34 8.09 -16.93 14.19
C GLU A 34 7.25 -17.32 12.97
N ARG A 35 6.73 -18.56 12.94
CA ARG A 35 5.86 -19.02 11.85
C ARG A 35 4.55 -18.25 11.81
N ARG A 36 3.97 -17.92 12.96
CA ARG A 36 2.75 -17.11 13.06
C ARG A 36 3.00 -15.69 12.56
N GLU A 37 4.07 -15.06 13.00
CA GLU A 37 4.47 -13.72 12.55
C GLU A 37 4.79 -13.67 11.06
N PHE A 38 5.48 -14.69 10.53
CA PHE A 38 5.73 -14.82 9.11
C PHE A 38 4.42 -14.93 8.31
N SER A 39 3.50 -15.79 8.75
CA SER A 39 2.19 -15.92 8.11
C SER A 39 1.37 -14.64 8.17
N GLN A 40 1.43 -13.89 9.28
CA GLN A 40 0.75 -12.61 9.42
C GLN A 40 1.33 -11.55 8.48
N ARG A 41 2.66 -11.45 8.41
CA ARG A 41 3.36 -10.54 7.48
C ARG A 41 3.00 -10.84 6.03
N GLN A 42 3.05 -12.11 5.63
CA GLN A 42 2.66 -12.53 4.28
C GLN A 42 1.20 -12.19 3.97
N HIS A 43 0.28 -12.46 4.91
CA HIS A 43 -1.12 -12.08 4.72
C HIS A 43 -1.32 -10.56 4.58
N GLN A 44 -0.55 -9.77 5.34
CA GLN A 44 -0.58 -8.32 5.26
C GLN A 44 0.00 -7.82 3.93
N GLU A 45 1.13 -8.36 3.48
CA GLU A 45 1.70 -8.04 2.17
C GLU A 45 0.72 -8.38 1.05
N ASP A 46 0.12 -9.57 1.08
CA ASP A 46 -0.90 -9.99 0.13
C ASP A 46 -2.12 -9.06 0.14
N TYR A 47 -2.52 -8.55 1.30
CA TYR A 47 -3.62 -7.59 1.40
C TYR A 47 -3.25 -6.23 0.80
N MET A 48 -2.08 -5.69 1.14
CA MET A 48 -1.62 -4.37 0.69
C MET A 48 -1.27 -4.33 -0.79
N ASN A 49 -0.97 -5.48 -1.40
CA ASN A 49 -0.63 -5.58 -2.83
C ASN A 49 -1.85 -5.83 -3.75
N LYS A 50 -3.06 -5.92 -3.19
CA LYS A 50 -4.27 -6.07 -4.00
C LYS A 50 -4.61 -4.79 -4.78
N PRO A 51 -5.23 -4.92 -5.96
CA PRO A 51 -5.82 -3.78 -6.65
C PRO A 51 -6.85 -3.08 -5.76
N PHE A 52 -6.93 -1.76 -5.89
CA PHE A 52 -7.93 -0.94 -5.22
C PHE A 52 -9.34 -1.37 -5.63
N ASN A 53 -10.25 -1.39 -4.66
CA ASN A 53 -11.66 -1.64 -4.92
C ASN A 53 -12.49 -0.34 -4.95
N MET A 54 -13.73 -0.43 -5.42
CA MET A 54 -14.61 0.73 -5.55
C MET A 54 -14.90 1.40 -4.21
N ARG A 55 -15.02 0.62 -3.12
CA ARG A 55 -15.31 1.16 -1.80
C ARG A 55 -14.15 2.02 -1.29
N GLU A 56 -12.91 1.52 -1.38
CA GLU A 56 -11.71 2.26 -1.02
C GLU A 56 -11.59 3.56 -1.83
N PHE A 57 -11.82 3.47 -3.14
CA PHE A 57 -11.82 4.63 -4.02
C PHE A 57 -12.87 5.66 -3.62
N GLU A 58 -14.10 5.25 -3.33
CA GLU A 58 -15.17 6.18 -2.93
C GLU A 58 -14.92 6.81 -1.55
N GLU A 59 -14.41 6.04 -0.60
CA GLU A 59 -14.00 6.55 0.72
C GLU A 59 -12.86 7.58 0.57
N ALA A 60 -11.86 7.29 -0.26
CA ALA A 60 -10.76 8.21 -0.54
C ALA A 60 -11.24 9.51 -1.21
N VAL A 61 -12.08 9.42 -2.24
CA VAL A 61 -12.61 10.60 -2.93
C VAL A 61 -13.48 11.45 -1.99
N LYS A 62 -14.28 10.82 -1.13
CA LYS A 62 -15.14 11.51 -0.16
C LYS A 62 -14.34 12.30 0.88
N THR A 63 -13.16 11.82 1.25
CA THR A 63 -12.31 12.47 2.28
C THR A 63 -11.43 13.59 1.73
N LEU A 64 -11.43 13.83 0.41
CA LEU A 64 -10.67 14.93 -0.19
C LEU A 64 -11.11 16.29 0.37
N SER A 65 -10.13 17.08 0.83
CA SER A 65 -10.39 18.45 1.28
C SER A 65 -10.79 19.35 0.10
N GLN A 66 -11.83 20.16 0.30
CA GLN A 66 -12.33 21.11 -0.70
C GLN A 66 -11.51 22.40 -0.71
N LYS A 67 -11.70 23.20 -1.77
CA LYS A 67 -11.08 24.52 -2.01
C LYS A 67 -9.55 24.46 -2.03
N LYS A 68 -9.01 23.31 -2.45
CA LYS A 68 -7.57 23.15 -2.73
C LYS A 68 -7.28 23.60 -4.16
N SER A 69 -6.06 24.08 -4.38
CA SER A 69 -5.63 24.42 -5.72
C SER A 69 -5.50 23.14 -6.56
N PRO A 70 -6.03 23.10 -7.79
CA PRO A 70 -5.88 21.95 -8.66
C PRO A 70 -4.43 21.81 -9.14
N GLY A 71 -4.09 20.62 -9.61
CA GLY A 71 -2.81 20.35 -10.27
C GLY A 71 -2.72 21.01 -11.67
N PRO A 72 -1.64 20.72 -12.42
CA PRO A 72 -1.47 21.20 -13.80
C PRO A 72 -2.60 20.77 -14.75
N ASP A 73 -3.28 19.67 -14.44
CA ASP A 73 -4.44 19.14 -15.17
C ASP A 73 -5.75 19.93 -14.97
N LYS A 74 -5.76 20.87 -14.01
CA LYS A 74 -6.91 21.69 -13.61
C LYS A 74 -8.09 20.90 -13.05
N VAL A 75 -7.90 19.63 -12.67
CA VAL A 75 -8.93 18.82 -12.03
C VAL A 75 -8.99 19.16 -10.55
N THR A 76 -10.16 19.60 -10.07
CA THR A 76 -10.35 19.92 -8.66
C THR A 76 -10.87 18.72 -7.87
N ASN A 77 -10.67 18.74 -6.54
CA ASN A 77 -11.20 17.71 -5.65
C ASN A 77 -12.74 17.65 -5.71
N GLU A 78 -13.41 18.79 -5.91
CA GLU A 78 -14.86 18.85 -6.08
C GLU A 78 -15.29 18.14 -7.36
N MET A 79 -14.55 18.28 -8.46
CA MET A 79 -14.86 17.54 -9.69
C MET A 79 -14.82 16.04 -9.45
N LEU A 80 -13.82 15.55 -8.72
CA LEU A 80 -13.70 14.13 -8.35
C LEU A 80 -14.86 13.67 -7.45
N GLN A 81 -15.26 14.49 -6.48
CA GLN A 81 -16.37 14.19 -5.58
C GLN A 81 -17.72 14.09 -6.28
N HIS A 82 -17.93 14.83 -7.37
CA HIS A 82 -19.19 14.87 -8.12
C HIS A 82 -19.19 13.98 -9.38
N LEU A 83 -18.23 13.07 -9.51
CA LEU A 83 -18.19 12.15 -10.65
C LEU A 83 -19.38 11.20 -10.69
N GLY A 84 -19.92 11.02 -11.90
CA GLY A 84 -20.90 9.97 -12.17
C GLY A 84 -20.28 8.56 -12.11
N PRO A 85 -21.09 7.51 -11.93
CA PRO A 85 -20.62 6.13 -11.72
C PRO A 85 -19.68 5.64 -12.82
N ARG A 86 -19.97 5.93 -14.09
CA ARG A 86 -19.13 5.53 -15.23
C ARG A 86 -17.73 6.14 -15.17
N ALA A 87 -17.62 7.40 -14.75
CA ALA A 87 -16.34 8.08 -14.64
C ALA A 87 -15.54 7.57 -13.44
N LYS A 88 -16.22 7.27 -12.32
CA LYS A 88 -15.61 6.59 -11.16
C LYS A 88 -15.00 5.25 -11.54
N THR A 89 -15.74 4.40 -12.25
CA THR A 89 -15.22 3.11 -12.75
C THR A 89 -13.98 3.30 -13.61
N LYS A 90 -13.99 4.26 -14.54
CA LYS A 90 -12.84 4.51 -15.42
C LYS A 90 -11.62 5.03 -14.69
N LEU A 91 -11.79 5.85 -13.65
CA LEU A 91 -10.68 6.30 -12.81
C LEU A 91 -10.12 5.16 -11.96
N LEU A 92 -10.98 4.31 -11.40
CA LEU A 92 -10.53 3.12 -10.68
C LEU A 92 -9.71 2.18 -11.58
N ASP A 93 -10.20 1.92 -12.80
CA ASP A 93 -9.47 1.14 -13.81
C ASP A 93 -8.09 1.77 -14.07
N LEU A 94 -8.02 3.09 -14.22
CA LEU A 94 -6.78 3.81 -14.47
C LEU A 94 -5.80 3.68 -13.29
N PHE A 95 -6.26 3.81 -12.05
CA PHE A 95 -5.42 3.66 -10.87
C PHE A 95 -4.90 2.23 -10.73
N ASN A 96 -5.75 1.23 -10.93
CA ASN A 96 -5.35 -0.18 -10.88
C ASN A 96 -4.38 -0.54 -12.01
N ASN A 97 -4.56 0.03 -13.20
CA ASN A 97 -3.59 -0.15 -14.29
C ASN A 97 -2.24 0.46 -13.93
N SER A 98 -2.22 1.65 -13.32
CA SER A 98 -1.00 2.29 -12.86
C SER A 98 -0.30 1.48 -11.76
N TRP A 99 -1.07 0.97 -10.78
CA TRP A 99 -0.60 0.08 -9.72
C TRP A 99 0.03 -1.19 -10.27
N ASN A 100 -0.69 -1.92 -11.13
CA ASN A 100 -0.24 -3.21 -11.66
C ASN A 100 0.93 -3.09 -12.64
N SER A 101 0.99 -2.00 -13.42
CA SER A 101 2.09 -1.79 -14.36
C SER A 101 3.32 -1.18 -13.71
N GLY A 102 3.20 -0.60 -12.51
CA GLY A 102 4.25 0.23 -11.90
C GLY A 102 4.50 1.56 -12.64
N HIS A 103 3.66 1.92 -13.62
CA HIS A 103 3.82 3.12 -14.41
C HIS A 103 2.79 4.17 -14.01
N VAL A 104 3.29 5.31 -13.51
CA VAL A 104 2.47 6.47 -13.15
C VAL A 104 2.48 7.48 -14.31
N PRO A 105 1.35 8.10 -14.68
CA PRO A 105 1.34 9.20 -15.63
C PRO A 105 2.29 10.33 -15.22
N GLN A 106 3.02 10.90 -16.18
CA GLN A 106 4.00 11.96 -15.89
C GLN A 106 3.35 13.15 -15.19
N ILE A 107 2.18 13.59 -15.65
CA ILE A 107 1.45 14.73 -15.08
C ILE A 107 1.08 14.54 -13.60
N TRP A 108 0.95 13.31 -13.11
CA TRP A 108 0.71 13.04 -11.68
C TRP A 108 1.96 13.19 -10.82
N ARG A 109 3.15 13.15 -11.42
CA ARG A 109 4.44 13.42 -10.75
C ARG A 109 4.83 14.89 -10.78
N GLU A 110 4.10 15.71 -11.53
CA GLU A 110 4.39 17.14 -11.69
C GLU A 110 3.60 17.96 -10.67
N ALA A 111 4.31 18.79 -9.89
CA ALA A 111 3.71 19.72 -8.94
C ALA A 111 4.12 21.15 -9.29
N ARG A 112 3.15 22.07 -9.35
CA ARG A 112 3.44 23.50 -9.51
C ARG A 112 3.66 24.11 -8.13
N HIS A 113 4.90 24.48 -7.85
CA HIS A 113 5.23 25.22 -6.64
C HIS A 113 4.98 26.72 -6.84
N VAL A 114 4.17 27.32 -5.97
CA VAL A 114 3.95 28.77 -5.96
C VAL A 114 4.16 29.25 -4.51
N PRO A 115 5.24 29.99 -4.23
CA PRO A 115 5.49 30.49 -2.89
C PRO A 115 4.36 31.41 -2.42
N VAL A 116 3.75 31.07 -1.28
CA VAL A 116 2.64 31.86 -0.71
C VAL A 116 3.19 32.83 0.34
N HIS A 117 2.96 34.12 0.13
CA HIS A 117 3.43 35.16 1.04
C HIS A 117 2.75 35.09 2.41
N LYS A 118 3.55 35.09 3.48
CA LYS A 118 3.10 35.10 4.88
C LYS A 118 2.57 36.49 5.25
N LYS A 119 1.41 36.53 5.89
CA LYS A 119 0.77 37.80 6.30
C LYS A 119 1.70 38.60 7.24
N GLY A 120 1.82 39.90 6.98
CA GLY A 120 2.59 40.83 7.83
C GLY A 120 4.11 40.79 7.65
N LYS A 121 4.62 40.01 6.69
CA LYS A 121 6.05 39.99 6.35
C LYS A 121 6.35 40.84 5.11
N ASP A 122 7.63 41.14 4.91
CA ASP A 122 8.13 41.97 3.81
C ASP A 122 8.24 41.14 2.52
N ARG A 123 7.56 41.60 1.45
CA ARG A 123 7.55 40.93 0.14
C ARG A 123 8.91 40.84 -0.54
N ALA A 124 9.86 41.71 -0.16
CA ALA A 124 11.21 41.69 -0.75
C ALA A 124 12.11 40.58 -0.18
N LYS A 125 11.72 39.94 0.94
CA LYS A 125 12.53 38.92 1.63
C LYS A 125 12.04 37.50 1.31
N VAL A 126 12.98 36.61 1.00
CA VAL A 126 12.69 35.20 0.67
C VAL A 126 12.01 34.48 1.85
N ASP A 127 12.43 34.75 3.09
CA ASP A 127 11.86 34.14 4.31
C ASP A 127 10.38 34.47 4.56
N SER A 128 9.86 35.47 3.86
CA SER A 128 8.47 35.91 3.92
C SER A 128 7.52 34.99 3.16
N TYR A 129 8.01 34.00 2.43
CA TYR A 129 7.18 33.07 1.68
C TYR A 129 7.15 31.68 2.34
N ASN A 130 6.05 30.96 2.17
CA ASN A 130 5.97 29.53 2.44
C ASN A 130 6.56 28.79 1.24
N PRO A 131 7.65 28.03 1.42
CA PRO A 131 8.19 27.16 0.39
C PRO A 131 7.34 25.90 0.25
#